data_AF-A6NWM6-F1
#
_entry.id   AF-A6NWM6-F1
#
_cell.length_a   1.000
_cell.length_b   1.000
_cell.length_c   1.000
_cell.angle_alpha   90.00
_cell.angle_beta   90.00
_cell.angle_gamma   90.00
#
_symmetry.space_group_name_H-M   'P 1'
#
loop_
_entity.id
_entity.type
_entity.pdbx_description
1 polymer ?
#
loop_
_entity_poly.entity_id
_entity_poly.type
_entity_poly.pdbx_seq_one_letter_code
_entity_poly.pdbx_strand_id
1 'polypeptide(L)'
;MKPDWIIHYILADRPSSHTHGLDRHGSLELELNLPVPQEKAQMILNLLGLEITEKGKSYRSGDREDDIFTLPVYFFETTPVVPDSCFSRVMRVLVCDPDGKYPWEPGCEPGYAEQLSEGEKREMAQIIRQRN
;
A
#
# COMPACT_ATOMS: atom_id res chain seq x y z
N MET A 1 -15.06 15.40 -0.46
CA MET A 1 -13.86 16.24 -0.41
C MET A 1 -13.08 16.04 -1.70
N LYS A 2 -12.37 17.05 -2.22
CA LYS A 2 -11.41 16.82 -3.31
C LYS A 2 -10.08 16.43 -2.69
N PRO A 3 -9.35 15.42 -3.21
CA PRO A 3 -7.99 15.12 -2.76
C PRO A 3 -7.13 16.38 -2.75
N ASP A 4 -6.52 16.69 -1.60
CA ASP A 4 -5.56 17.77 -1.41
C ASP A 4 -4.11 17.26 -1.33
N TRP A 5 -3.92 15.93 -1.37
CA TRP A 5 -2.64 15.27 -1.57
C TRP A 5 -2.33 15.11 -3.07
N ILE A 6 -1.05 14.91 -3.36
CA ILE A 6 -0.55 14.57 -4.70
C ILE A 6 -0.07 13.14 -4.72
N ILE A 7 -0.05 12.51 -5.90
CA ILE A 7 0.45 11.15 -6.08
C ILE A 7 1.63 11.21 -7.04
N HIS A 8 2.80 10.83 -6.54
CA HIS A 8 4.02 10.73 -7.31
C HIS A 8 4.20 9.31 -7.82
N TYR A 9 4.51 9.19 -9.11
CA TYR A 9 5.01 7.95 -9.70
C TYR A 9 6.51 8.10 -9.89
N ILE A 10 7.31 7.24 -9.27
CA ILE A 10 8.75 7.30 -9.36
C ILE A 10 9.23 6.39 -10.48
N LEU A 11 10.01 6.97 -11.40
CA LEU A 11 10.77 6.21 -12.39
C LEU A 11 12.01 5.64 -11.69
N ALA A 12 11.89 4.42 -11.18
CA ALA A 12 12.97 3.68 -10.51
C ALA A 12 13.01 2.23 -11.03
N ASP A 13 14.02 1.48 -10.59
CA ASP A 13 14.19 0.06 -10.93
C ASP A 13 13.03 -0.82 -10.43
N ARG A 14 12.21 -0.30 -9.52
CA ARG A 14 11.02 -0.97 -8.98
C ARG A 14 9.83 -0.02 -9.04
N PRO A 15 8.61 -0.53 -9.28
CA PRO A 15 7.40 0.28 -9.21
C PRO A 15 7.27 0.94 -7.84
N SER A 16 7.07 2.25 -7.81
CA SER A 16 6.77 2.99 -6.58
C SER A 16 5.87 4.16 -6.95
N SER A 17 4.64 4.11 -6.45
CA SER A 17 3.74 5.26 -6.42
C SER A 17 3.41 5.57 -4.97
N HIS A 18 3.46 6.82 -4.57
CA HIS A 18 3.08 7.19 -3.21
C HIS A 18 2.40 8.56 -3.15
N THR A 19 1.67 8.79 -2.06
CA THR A 19 1.05 10.07 -1.77
C THR A 19 2.04 11.05 -1.15
N HIS A 20 1.76 12.35 -1.28
CA HIS A 20 2.29 13.39 -0.40
C HIS A 20 1.16 14.30 0.06
N GLY A 21 1.03 14.49 1.36
CA GLY A 21 0.05 15.37 2.00
C GLY A 21 -1.00 14.64 2.85
N LEU A 22 -0.95 13.29 2.94
CA LEU A 22 -1.81 12.56 3.87
C LEU A 22 -1.35 12.71 5.33
N ASP A 23 -0.09 13.06 5.54
CA ASP A 23 0.48 13.46 6.84
C ASP A 23 -0.31 14.59 7.53
N ARG A 24 -0.80 15.56 6.76
CA ARG A 24 -1.65 16.67 7.24
C ARG A 24 -2.97 16.20 7.84
N HIS A 25 -3.38 14.97 7.53
CA HIS A 25 -4.59 14.32 8.02
C HIS A 25 -4.30 13.28 9.11
N GLY A 26 -3.07 13.23 9.63
CA GLY A 26 -2.68 12.31 10.70
C GLY A 26 -2.44 10.87 10.23
N SER A 27 -2.22 10.65 8.94
CA SER A 27 -1.88 9.35 8.36
C SER A 27 -0.44 9.31 7.88
N LEU A 28 0.13 8.11 7.75
CA LEU A 28 1.30 7.93 6.89
C LEU A 28 0.90 8.12 5.43
N GLU A 29 1.87 8.51 4.61
CA GLU A 29 1.72 8.46 3.15
C GLU A 29 1.50 7.01 2.70
N LEU A 30 0.60 6.83 1.74
CA LEU A 30 0.30 5.53 1.16
C LEU A 30 1.33 5.22 0.06
N GLU A 31 1.84 3.99 0.01
CA GLU A 31 2.73 3.50 -1.05
C GLU A 31 2.11 2.31 -1.78
N LEU A 32 2.20 2.27 -3.11
CA LEU A 32 1.86 1.13 -3.94
C LEU A 32 3.07 0.73 -4.80
N ASN A 33 3.56 -0.49 -4.59
CA ASN A 33 4.71 -1.06 -5.31
C ASN A 33 4.28 -2.14 -6.31
N LEU A 34 3.36 -1.79 -7.20
CA LEU A 34 2.82 -2.69 -8.21
C LEU A 34 2.96 -2.06 -9.61
N PRO A 35 3.42 -2.79 -10.64
CA PRO A 35 3.63 -2.26 -11.99
C PRO A 35 2.31 -2.09 -12.75
N VAL A 36 1.44 -1.21 -12.25
CA VAL A 36 0.18 -0.83 -12.91
C VAL A 36 0.33 0.50 -13.64
N PRO A 37 -0.50 0.77 -14.67
CA PRO A 37 -0.58 2.10 -15.26
C PRO A 37 -0.79 3.19 -14.20
N GLN A 38 -0.12 4.33 -14.36
CA GLN A 38 -0.14 5.43 -13.40
C GLN A 38 -1.56 5.85 -12.98
N GLU A 39 -2.50 5.89 -13.92
CA GLU A 39 -3.91 6.22 -13.66
C GLU A 39 -4.57 5.23 -12.69
N LYS A 40 -4.23 3.94 -12.77
CA LYS A 40 -4.73 2.92 -11.84
C LYS A 40 -4.12 3.07 -10.45
N ALA A 41 -2.81 3.31 -10.37
CA ALA A 41 -2.16 3.59 -9.09
C ALA A 41 -2.79 4.82 -8.41
N GLN A 42 -3.02 5.89 -9.20
CA GLN A 42 -3.68 7.10 -8.72
C GLN A 42 -5.10 6.83 -8.22
N MET A 43 -5.90 6.05 -8.96
CA MET A 43 -7.25 5.67 -8.55
C MET A 43 -7.24 4.90 -7.22
N ILE A 44 -6.38 3.89 -7.08
CA ILE A 44 -6.26 3.08 -5.87
C ILE A 44 -5.90 3.95 -4.66
N LEU A 45 -4.82 4.72 -4.76
CA LEU A 45 -4.33 5.55 -3.67
C LEU A 45 -5.31 6.68 -3.30
N ASN A 46 -6.01 7.26 -4.28
CA ASN A 46 -7.03 8.28 -4.00
C ASN A 46 -8.23 7.69 -3.27
N LEU A 47 -8.74 6.53 -3.67
CA LEU A 47 -9.89 5.90 -2.99
C LEU A 47 -9.53 5.58 -1.53
N LEU A 48 -8.33 5.05 -1.28
CA LEU A 48 -7.84 4.78 0.07
C LEU A 48 -7.61 6.06 0.89
N GLY A 49 -7.04 7.10 0.27
CA GLY A 49 -6.86 8.40 0.91
C GLY A 49 -8.19 9.08 1.29
N LEU A 50 -9.24 8.90 0.50
CA LEU A 50 -10.58 9.40 0.83
C LEU A 50 -11.17 8.68 2.04
N GLU A 51 -10.93 7.38 2.21
CA GLU A 51 -11.37 6.70 3.44
C GLU A 51 -10.69 7.25 4.70
N ILE A 52 -9.41 7.59 4.60
CA ILE A 52 -8.65 8.20 5.70
C ILE A 52 -9.23 9.57 6.02
N THR A 53 -9.40 10.42 5.01
CA THR A 53 -9.74 11.83 5.19
C THR A 53 -11.22 12.11 5.41
N GLU A 54 -12.12 11.32 4.79
CA GLU A 54 -13.57 11.54 4.89
C GLU A 54 -14.22 10.67 5.97
N LYS A 55 -13.73 9.44 6.15
CA LYS A 55 -14.28 8.49 7.12
C LYS A 55 -13.44 8.35 8.38
N GLY A 56 -12.30 9.05 8.46
CA GLY A 56 -11.41 9.01 9.61
C GLY A 56 -10.76 7.65 9.83
N LYS A 57 -10.63 6.82 8.77
CA LYS A 57 -9.96 5.53 8.90
C LYS A 57 -8.47 5.72 9.21
N SER A 58 -7.95 4.86 10.06
CA SER A 58 -6.53 4.79 10.40
C SER A 58 -6.09 3.35 10.27
N TYR A 59 -5.03 3.12 9.49
CA TYR A 59 -4.53 1.78 9.19
C TYR A 59 -3.22 1.49 9.92
N ARG A 60 -2.99 0.22 10.22
CA ARG A 60 -1.78 -0.36 10.82
C ARG A 60 -1.38 -1.61 10.05
N SER A 61 -0.14 -2.07 10.22
CA SER A 61 0.32 -3.33 9.61
C SER A 61 -0.62 -4.49 9.95
N GLY A 62 -1.07 -5.20 8.91
CA GLY A 62 -2.00 -6.32 9.03
C GLY A 62 -3.48 -5.93 9.01
N ASP A 63 -3.82 -4.64 8.95
CA ASP A 63 -5.19 -4.22 8.70
C ASP A 63 -5.62 -4.64 7.29
N ARG A 64 -6.90 -4.97 7.17
CA ARG A 64 -7.55 -5.44 5.95
C ARG A 64 -8.70 -4.50 5.62
N GLU A 65 -8.82 -4.14 4.35
CA GLU A 65 -9.90 -3.33 3.82
C GLU A 65 -10.66 -4.12 2.77
N ASP A 66 -11.96 -4.32 3.01
CA ASP A 66 -12.84 -5.17 2.21
C ASP A 66 -13.86 -4.37 1.39
N ASP A 67 -14.09 -3.08 1.71
CA ASP A 67 -15.27 -2.36 1.23
C ASP A 67 -14.99 -1.39 0.07
N ILE A 68 -13.73 -1.08 -0.22
CA ILE A 68 -13.35 -0.11 -1.26
C ILE A 68 -13.28 -0.78 -2.64
N PHE A 69 -12.78 -2.01 -2.69
CA PHE A 69 -12.49 -2.73 -3.92
C PHE A 69 -13.24 -4.07 -3.94
N THR A 70 -13.35 -4.68 -5.11
CA THR A 70 -13.96 -6.01 -5.24
C THR A 70 -13.11 -7.13 -4.62
N LEU A 71 -11.84 -6.85 -4.32
CA LEU A 71 -10.92 -7.75 -3.64
C LEU A 71 -10.30 -7.00 -2.45
N PRO A 72 -10.07 -7.68 -1.31
CA PRO A 72 -9.50 -7.02 -0.16
C PRO A 72 -8.08 -6.52 -0.43
N VAL A 73 -7.73 -5.42 0.22
CA VAL A 73 -6.34 -4.94 0.28
C VAL A 73 -5.85 -4.98 1.71
N TYR A 74 -4.55 -5.19 1.87
CA TYR A 74 -3.90 -5.16 3.17
C TYR A 74 -2.93 -4.00 3.29
N PHE A 75 -2.65 -3.60 4.52
CA PHE A 75 -1.72 -2.53 4.82
C PHE A 75 -0.50 -3.04 5.56
N PHE A 76 0.65 -2.48 5.24
CA PHE A 76 1.93 -2.81 5.88
C PHE A 76 2.78 -1.56 6.05
N GLU A 77 3.05 -1.19 7.29
CA GLU A 77 3.87 -0.05 7.66
C GLU A 77 5.36 -0.39 7.54
N THR A 78 6.08 0.35 6.70
CA THR A 78 7.48 0.04 6.36
C THR A 78 8.23 1.29 5.88
N THR A 79 9.51 1.14 5.56
CA THR A 79 10.29 2.16 4.84
C THR A 79 9.92 2.16 3.35
N PRO A 80 9.84 3.33 2.70
CA PRO A 80 9.53 3.39 1.27
C PRO A 80 10.62 2.69 0.44
N VAL A 81 10.23 2.07 -0.69
CA VAL A 81 11.19 1.35 -1.54
C VAL A 81 12.19 2.31 -2.19
N VAL A 82 11.74 3.52 -2.51
CA VAL A 82 12.60 4.62 -2.92
C VAL A 82 12.66 5.63 -1.78
N PRO A 83 13.84 5.95 -1.23
CA PRO A 83 13.97 6.93 -0.16
C PRO A 83 13.38 8.28 -0.57
N ASP A 84 12.58 8.86 0.32
CA ASP A 84 12.06 10.21 0.19
C ASP A 84 12.60 11.10 1.32
N SER A 85 12.78 12.39 1.04
CA SER A 85 13.30 13.36 2.01
C SER A 85 12.23 13.88 2.98
N CYS A 86 10.94 13.74 2.62
CA CYS A 86 9.81 14.24 3.40
C CYS A 86 9.35 13.25 4.47
N PHE A 87 9.55 11.95 4.28
CA PHE A 87 9.11 10.92 5.22
C PHE A 87 10.06 9.71 5.22
N SER A 88 10.17 9.05 6.38
CA SER A 88 10.99 7.84 6.54
C SER A 88 10.17 6.55 6.58
N ARG A 89 8.84 6.67 6.65
CA ARG A 89 7.90 5.55 6.77
C ARG A 89 6.67 5.81 5.91
N VAL A 90 6.12 4.75 5.37
CA VAL A 90 4.90 4.73 4.56
C VAL A 90 3.99 3.62 5.01
N MET A 91 2.72 3.74 4.67
CA MET A 91 1.77 2.64 4.73
C MET A 91 1.65 2.01 3.35
N ARG A 92 2.31 0.86 3.14
CA ARG A 92 2.25 0.15 1.87
C ARG A 92 0.92 -0.58 1.72
N VAL A 93 0.27 -0.36 0.58
CA VAL A 93 -0.94 -1.03 0.14
C VAL A 93 -0.53 -2.31 -0.59
N LEU A 94 -1.09 -3.44 -0.15
CA LEU A 94 -0.79 -4.77 -0.67
C LEU A 94 -2.01 -5.34 -1.37
N VAL A 95 -1.84 -5.66 -2.65
CA VAL A 95 -2.88 -6.23 -3.52
C VAL A 95 -2.53 -7.69 -3.84
N CYS A 96 -3.53 -8.57 -3.85
CA CYS A 96 -3.35 -9.95 -4.26
C CYS A 96 -3.14 -10.10 -5.78
N ASP A 97 -2.58 -11.23 -6.18
CA ASP A 97 -2.51 -11.64 -7.57
C ASP A 97 -3.89 -12.10 -8.12
N PRO A 98 -4.01 -12.42 -9.42
CA PRO A 98 -5.26 -12.87 -10.02
C PRO A 98 -5.84 -14.17 -9.44
N ASP A 99 -5.01 -15.00 -8.81
CA ASP A 99 -5.44 -16.23 -8.12
C ASP A 99 -5.82 -15.97 -6.65
N GLY A 100 -5.80 -14.71 -6.22
CA GLY A 100 -6.18 -14.30 -4.88
C GLY A 100 -5.08 -14.51 -3.83
N LYS A 101 -3.82 -14.73 -4.24
CA LYS A 101 -2.69 -14.89 -3.33
C LYS A 101 -2.01 -13.54 -3.07
N TYR A 102 -1.74 -13.26 -1.81
CA TYR A 102 -1.09 -12.05 -1.37
C TYR A 102 0.43 -12.15 -1.38
N PRO A 103 1.16 -11.01 -1.33
CA PRO A 103 2.61 -10.99 -1.55
C PRO A 103 3.45 -11.84 -0.57
N TRP A 104 2.93 -12.13 0.62
CA TRP A 104 3.58 -12.98 1.63
C TRP A 104 3.24 -14.47 1.49
N GLU A 105 2.32 -14.83 0.59
CA GLU A 105 1.82 -16.19 0.46
C GLU A 105 2.64 -17.03 -0.54
N PRO A 106 2.80 -18.35 -0.27
CA PRO A 106 3.51 -19.24 -1.19
C PRO A 106 2.86 -19.30 -2.58
N GLY A 107 3.68 -19.05 -3.60
CA GLY A 107 3.27 -19.12 -5.00
C GLY A 107 2.41 -17.95 -5.46
N CYS A 108 2.50 -16.79 -4.79
CA CYS A 108 2.05 -15.51 -5.34
C CYS A 108 2.86 -15.17 -6.60
N GLU A 109 2.20 -14.67 -7.65
CA GLU A 109 2.83 -14.30 -8.92
C GLU A 109 3.99 -13.30 -8.72
N PRO A 110 5.15 -13.44 -9.37
CA PRO A 110 6.35 -12.63 -9.10
C PRO A 110 6.12 -11.12 -9.05
N GLY A 111 5.38 -10.55 -10.01
CA GLY A 111 5.12 -9.09 -10.04
C GLY A 111 4.28 -8.58 -8.85
N TYR A 112 3.44 -9.44 -8.27
CA TYR A 112 2.67 -9.11 -7.06
C TYR A 112 3.48 -9.43 -5.80
N ALA A 113 4.23 -10.52 -5.80
CA ALA A 113 5.10 -10.92 -4.69
C ALA A 113 6.21 -9.88 -4.42
N GLU A 114 6.63 -9.14 -5.44
CA GLU A 114 7.65 -8.09 -5.34
C GLU A 114 7.21 -6.82 -4.58
N GLN A 115 5.91 -6.69 -4.25
CA GLN A 115 5.40 -5.64 -3.36
C GLN A 115 6.07 -5.66 -1.97
N LEU A 116 6.58 -6.83 -1.55
CA LEU A 116 7.33 -7.01 -0.30
C LEU A 116 8.72 -7.61 -0.58
N SER A 117 9.73 -7.18 0.17
CA SER A 117 10.99 -7.90 0.27
C SER A 117 10.83 -9.21 1.07
N GLU A 118 11.78 -10.13 0.95
CA GLU A 118 11.73 -11.40 1.69
C GLU A 118 11.67 -11.22 3.22
N GLY A 119 12.26 -10.15 3.76
CA GLY A 119 12.15 -9.80 5.17
C GLY A 119 10.73 -9.39 5.54
N GLU A 120 10.17 -8.46 4.77
CA GLU A 120 8.82 -7.94 5.00
C GLU A 120 7.75 -9.02 4.78
N LYS A 121 7.95 -9.96 3.84
CA LYS A 121 7.05 -11.12 3.68
C LYS A 121 6.96 -11.95 4.96
N ARG A 122 8.10 -12.24 5.60
CA ARG A 122 8.12 -13.00 6.86
C ARG A 122 7.44 -12.25 7.98
N GLU A 123 7.69 -10.94 8.07
CA GLU A 123 7.07 -10.08 9.07
C GLU A 123 5.55 -10.01 8.89
N MET A 124 5.09 -9.75 7.66
CA MET A 124 3.67 -9.69 7.34
C MET A 124 2.98 -11.04 7.61
N ALA A 125 3.58 -12.15 7.21
CA ALA A 125 3.05 -13.48 7.51
C ALA A 125 2.91 -13.73 9.02
N GLN A 126 3.86 -13.24 9.83
CA GLN A 126 3.79 -13.31 11.29
C GLN A 126 2.67 -12.43 11.85
N ILE A 127 2.52 -11.19 11.36
CA ILE A 127 1.46 -10.26 11.77
C ILE A 127 0.08 -10.87 11.48
N ILE A 128 -0.13 -11.40 10.29
CA ILE A 128 -1.40 -12.04 9.91
C ILE A 128 -1.69 -13.26 10.79
N ARG A 129 -0.67 -14.08 11.08
CA ARG A 129 -0.84 -15.23 11.99
C ARG A 129 -1.24 -14.83 13.41
N GLN A 130 -0.81 -13.67 13.90
CA GLN A 130 -1.13 -13.22 15.26
C GLN A 130 -2.51 -12.57 15.39
N ARG A 131 -3.11 -12.16 14.27
CA ARG A 131 -4.43 -11.51 14.20
C ARG A 131 -5.59 -12.51 13.97
N ASN A 132 -5.28 -13.71 13.49
CA ASN A 132 -6.19 -14.84 13.33
C ASN A 132 -6.15 -15.78 14.55
#